data_AF-A0A6M1KSW9-F1
#
_entry.id   AF-A0A6M1KSW9-F1
#
_cell.length_a   1.000
_cell.length_b   1.000
_cell.length_c   1.000
_cell.angle_alpha   90.00
_cell.angle_beta   90.00
_cell.angle_gamma   90.00
#
_symmetry.space_group_name_H-M   'P 1'
#
loop_
_entity.id
_entity.type
_entity.pdbx_description
1 polymer ?
#
loop_
_entity_poly.entity_id
_entity_poly.type
_entity_poly.pdbx_seq_one_letter_code
_entity_poly.pdbx_strand_id
1 'polypeptide(L)'
;LYQRARARESTARVLRTATLVRLARRVHLPAGAPPTTLAATVAAGTGDRPDAIHELLYGDTPQTDRDLLELAGDLDRVARAGESNPAQPVTDPPAQPRLPKPRSEGDPR
;
A
#
# COMPACT_ATOMS: atom_id res chain seq x y z
N LEU A 1 23.75 -19.73 -13.01
CA LEU A 1 23.43 -18.35 -12.60
C LEU A 1 21.99 -17.94 -12.98
N TYR A 2 21.59 -18.08 -14.24
CA TYR A 2 20.22 -17.77 -14.68
C TYR A 2 19.08 -18.54 -13.97
N GLN A 3 19.28 -19.82 -13.65
CA GLN A 3 18.29 -20.61 -12.91
C GLN A 3 18.02 -20.05 -11.50
N ARG A 4 19.07 -19.54 -10.85
CA ARG A 4 19.00 -18.96 -9.51
C ARG A 4 18.27 -17.62 -9.53
N ALA A 5 18.52 -16.79 -10.56
CA ALA A 5 17.77 -15.55 -10.78
C ALA A 5 16.29 -15.80 -11.02
N ARG A 6 15.96 -16.73 -11.93
CA ARG A 6 14.57 -17.09 -12.21
C ARG A 6 13.84 -17.67 -11.00
N ALA A 7 14.54 -18.45 -10.18
CA ALA A 7 13.98 -18.98 -8.93
C ALA A 7 13.64 -17.84 -7.96
N ARG A 8 14.53 -16.86 -7.77
CA ARG A 8 14.27 -15.69 -6.92
C ARG A 8 13.07 -14.88 -7.37
N GLU A 9 12.99 -14.56 -8.66
CA GLU A 9 11.87 -13.82 -9.23
C GLU A 9 10.54 -14.57 -9.01
N SER A 10 10.55 -15.89 -9.22
CA SER A 10 9.40 -16.75 -8.97
C SER A 10 9.00 -16.74 -7.49
N THR A 11 9.96 -16.87 -6.58
CA THR A 11 9.71 -16.83 -5.14
C THR A 11 9.17 -15.48 -4.71
N ALA A 12 9.77 -14.38 -5.16
CA ALA A 12 9.31 -13.02 -4.88
C ALA A 12 7.86 -12.81 -5.36
N ARG A 13 7.52 -13.29 -6.56
CA ARG A 13 6.15 -13.26 -7.07
C ARG A 13 5.20 -14.06 -6.19
N VAL A 14 5.56 -15.29 -5.81
CA VAL A 14 4.72 -16.14 -4.94
C VAL A 14 4.48 -15.47 -3.58
N LEU A 15 5.52 -14.91 -2.97
CA LEU A 15 5.42 -14.18 -1.70
C LEU A 15 4.49 -12.98 -1.82
N ARG A 16 4.69 -12.13 -2.85
CA ARG A 16 3.83 -10.96 -3.09
C ARG A 16 2.38 -11.37 -3.31
N THR A 17 2.11 -12.37 -4.14
CA THR A 17 0.75 -12.87 -4.36
C THR A 17 0.11 -13.40 -3.08
N ALA A 18 0.85 -14.19 -2.29
CA ALA A 18 0.34 -14.72 -1.01
C ALA A 18 0.03 -13.59 -0.02
N THR A 19 0.90 -12.58 0.07
CA THR A 19 0.69 -11.39 0.89
C THR A 19 -0.53 -10.59 0.41
N LEU A 20 -0.68 -10.36 -0.89
CA LEU A 20 -1.85 -9.68 -1.46
C LEU A 20 -3.16 -10.40 -1.16
N VAL A 21 -3.21 -11.73 -1.27
CA VAL A 21 -4.41 -12.52 -0.93
C VAL A 21 -4.75 -12.36 0.56
N ARG A 22 -3.75 -12.36 1.44
CA ARG A 22 -3.95 -12.17 2.88
C ARG A 22 -4.44 -10.75 3.20
N LEU A 23 -3.83 -9.74 2.57
CA LEU A 23 -4.23 -8.33 2.73
C LEU A 23 -5.64 -8.08 2.18
N ALA A 24 -5.98 -8.58 0.98
CA ALA A 24 -7.30 -8.42 0.39
C ALA A 24 -8.43 -9.00 1.28
N ARG A 25 -8.18 -10.16 1.92
CA ARG A 25 -9.12 -10.74 2.88
C ARG A 25 -9.33 -9.88 4.13
N ARG A 26 -8.31 -9.13 4.56
CA ARG A 26 -8.36 -8.27 5.76
C ARG A 26 -8.99 -6.92 5.49
N VAL A 27 -8.69 -6.33 4.35
CA VAL A 27 -9.13 -4.96 3.98
C VAL A 27 -10.57 -4.95 3.44
N HIS A 28 -11.22 -6.13 3.30
CA HIS A 28 -12.56 -6.29 2.73
C HIS A 28 -12.70 -5.61 1.34
N LEU A 29 -11.60 -5.54 0.60
CA LEU A 29 -11.55 -4.86 -0.69
C LEU A 29 -11.98 -5.84 -1.79
N PRO A 30 -12.81 -5.42 -2.76
CA PRO A 30 -13.19 -6.29 -3.88
C PRO A 30 -11.95 -6.69 -4.69
N ALA A 31 -11.97 -7.91 -5.24
CA ALA A 31 -10.83 -8.54 -5.93
C ALA A 31 -10.32 -7.81 -7.20
N GLY A 32 -10.90 -6.66 -7.55
CA GLY A 32 -10.47 -5.79 -8.66
C GLY A 32 -10.09 -4.38 -8.22
N ALA A 33 -9.93 -4.15 -6.91
CA ALA A 33 -9.57 -2.83 -6.41
C ALA A 33 -8.16 -2.41 -6.89
N PRO A 34 -7.95 -1.09 -7.14
CA PRO A 34 -6.68 -0.61 -7.63
C PRO A 34 -5.52 -0.94 -6.68
N PRO A 35 -4.34 -1.31 -7.20
CA PRO A 35 -3.11 -1.52 -6.42
C PRO A 35 -2.80 -0.37 -5.45
N THR A 36 -3.06 0.86 -5.90
CA THR A 36 -2.87 2.10 -5.13
C THR A 36 -3.85 2.22 -3.97
N THR A 37 -5.11 1.82 -4.15
CA THR A 37 -6.11 1.79 -3.08
C THR A 37 -5.71 0.79 -2.00
N LEU A 38 -5.28 -0.41 -2.39
CA LEU A 38 -4.81 -1.42 -1.45
C LEU A 38 -3.59 -0.93 -0.66
N ALA A 39 -2.60 -0.33 -1.35
CA ALA A 39 -1.43 0.24 -0.69
C ALA A 39 -1.78 1.37 0.28
N ALA A 40 -2.71 2.26 -0.09
CA ALA A 40 -3.17 3.35 0.78
C ALA A 40 -3.90 2.84 2.03
N THR A 41 -4.77 1.84 1.91
CA THR A 41 -5.48 1.30 3.06
C THR A 41 -4.54 0.53 3.99
N VAL A 42 -3.58 -0.21 3.45
CA VAL A 42 -2.57 -0.92 4.25
C VAL A 42 -1.61 0.06 4.94
N ALA A 43 -1.20 1.11 4.25
CA ALA A 43 -0.41 2.21 4.81
C ALA A 43 -1.11 2.87 6.00
N ALA A 44 -2.41 3.18 5.87
CA ALA A 44 -3.22 3.72 6.96
C ALA A 44 -3.31 2.77 8.17
N GLY A 45 -3.36 1.46 7.95
CA GLY A 45 -3.38 0.46 9.02
C GLY A 45 -2.02 0.26 9.72
N THR A 46 -0.92 0.49 9.01
CA THR A 46 0.45 0.19 9.46
C THR A 46 1.20 1.44 9.98
N GLY A 47 0.77 2.64 9.59
CA GLY A 47 1.51 3.89 9.82
C GLY A 47 2.64 4.13 8.81
N ASP A 48 2.74 3.29 7.78
CA ASP A 48 3.73 3.41 6.71
C ASP A 48 3.27 4.35 5.59
N ARG A 49 4.19 4.73 4.68
CA ARG A 49 3.84 5.55 3.52
C ARG A 49 3.24 4.69 2.40
N PRO A 50 2.16 5.15 1.72
CA PRO A 50 1.53 4.41 0.63
C PRO A 50 2.49 4.08 -0.52
N ASP A 51 3.41 4.99 -0.86
CA ASP A 51 4.41 4.74 -1.91
C ASP A 51 5.39 3.63 -1.51
N ALA A 52 5.79 3.58 -0.24
CA ALA A 52 6.68 2.54 0.26
C ALA A 52 6.00 1.17 0.26
N ILE A 53 4.72 1.11 0.63
CA ILE A 53 3.92 -0.12 0.55
C ILE A 53 3.71 -0.54 -0.91
N HIS A 54 3.51 0.42 -1.82
CA HIS A 54 3.37 0.15 -3.24
C HIS A 54 4.66 -0.43 -3.82
N GLU A 55 5.81 0.17 -3.57
CA GLU A 55 7.12 -0.36 -3.99
C GLU A 55 7.41 -1.73 -3.39
N LEU A 56 7.03 -1.98 -2.13
CA LEU A 56 7.20 -3.29 -1.51
C LEU A 56 6.38 -4.38 -2.21
N LEU A 57 5.12 -4.07 -2.54
CA LEU A 57 4.16 -5.02 -3.12
C LEU A 57 4.31 -5.19 -4.64
N TYR A 58 4.68 -4.13 -5.36
CA TYR A 58 4.66 -4.07 -6.82
C TYR A 58 5.98 -3.62 -7.44
N GLY A 59 6.97 -3.26 -6.64
CA GLY A 59 8.28 -2.80 -7.12
C GLY A 59 9.19 -3.93 -7.61
N ASP A 60 10.44 -3.56 -7.81
CA ASP A 60 11.42 -4.37 -8.53
C ASP A 60 11.69 -5.74 -7.89
N THR A 61 12.16 -6.68 -8.72
CA THR A 61 12.53 -8.03 -8.28
C THR A 61 13.87 -8.02 -7.54
N PRO A 62 14.01 -8.81 -6.45
CA PRO A 62 15.24 -8.89 -5.67
C PRO A 62 16.39 -9.43 -6.52
N GLN A 63 17.54 -8.75 -6.50
CA GLN A 63 18.71 -9.14 -7.29
C GLN A 63 19.53 -10.22 -6.60
N THR A 64 19.52 -10.23 -5.26
CA THR A 64 20.24 -11.20 -4.44
C THR A 64 19.31 -12.03 -3.55
N ASP A 65 19.82 -13.16 -3.04
CA ASP A 65 19.10 -14.00 -2.08
C ASP A 65 18.86 -13.22 -0.76
N ARG A 66 19.75 -12.28 -0.42
CA ARG A 66 19.58 -11.39 0.74
C ARG A 66 18.41 -10.43 0.54
N ASP A 67 18.34 -9.77 -0.61
CA ASP A 67 17.23 -8.86 -0.93
C ASP A 67 15.90 -9.60 -0.92
N LEU A 68 15.89 -10.88 -1.34
CA LEU A 68 14.70 -11.72 -1.28
C LEU A 68 14.27 -12.01 0.17
N LEU A 69 15.21 -12.25 1.08
CA LEU A 69 14.92 -12.45 2.50
C LEU A 69 14.45 -11.17 3.18
N GLU A 70 15.07 -10.03 2.85
CA GLU A 70 14.64 -8.71 3.34
C GLU A 70 13.22 -8.39 2.84
N LEU A 71 12.94 -8.61 1.54
CA LEU A 71 11.60 -8.49 0.95
C LEU A 71 10.58 -9.38 1.67
N ALA A 72 10.93 -10.64 1.94
CA ALA A 72 10.03 -11.57 2.63
C ALA A 72 9.70 -11.11 4.05
N GLY A 73 10.70 -10.64 4.80
CA GLY A 73 10.53 -10.12 6.15
C GLY A 73 9.68 -8.84 6.17
N ASP A 74 9.89 -7.95 5.22
CA ASP A 74 9.13 -6.71 5.09
C ASP A 74 7.67 -6.97 4.72
N LEU A 75 7.42 -7.88 3.77
CA LEU A 75 6.06 -8.31 3.42
C LEU A 75 5.33 -8.93 4.61
N ASP A 76 6.01 -9.77 5.39
CA ASP A 76 5.42 -10.44 6.54
C ASP A 76 5.18 -9.47 7.72
N ARG A 77 6.09 -8.51 7.94
CA ARG A 77 5.90 -7.42 8.90
C ARG A 77 4.68 -6.58 8.58
N VAL A 78 4.53 -6.14 7.32
CA VAL A 78 3.38 -5.35 6.87
C VAL A 78 2.09 -6.16 6.96
N ALA A 79 2.12 -7.44 6.55
CA ALA A 79 0.98 -8.33 6.66
C ALA A 79 0.52 -8.51 8.11
N ARG A 80 1.45 -8.55 9.07
CA ARG A 80 1.18 -8.70 10.51
C ARG A 80 0.74 -7.40 11.17
N ALA A 81 1.36 -6.27 10.84
CA ALA A 81 0.99 -4.98 11.40
C ALA A 81 -0.46 -4.61 11.04
N GLY A 82 -0.89 -4.95 9.81
CA GLY A 82 -2.29 -4.83 9.40
C GLY A 82 -3.27 -5.72 10.18
N GLU A 83 -2.82 -6.71 10.96
CA GLU A 83 -3.69 -7.52 11.82
C GLU A 83 -4.06 -6.80 13.13
N SER A 84 -3.26 -5.81 13.55
CA SER A 84 -3.39 -5.18 14.87
C SER A 84 -4.29 -3.94 14.91
N ASN A 85 -4.94 -3.52 13.82
CA ASN A 85 -5.78 -2.32 13.82
C ASN A 85 -7.23 -2.58 13.35
N PRO A 86 -8.19 -2.74 14.27
CA PRO A 86 -9.62 -2.72 13.94
C PRO A 86 -10.28 -1.31 13.95
N ALA A 87 -9.55 -0.18 13.95
CA ALA A 87 -10.20 1.13 14.04
C ALA A 87 -9.41 2.29 13.43
N GLN A 88 -9.56 2.56 12.13
CA GLN A 88 -9.47 3.93 11.58
C GLN A 88 -10.39 4.08 10.36
N PRO A 89 -11.57 4.72 10.48
CA PRO A 89 -12.30 5.26 9.35
C PRO A 89 -11.64 6.57 8.94
N VAL A 90 -10.65 6.52 8.04
CA VAL A 90 -10.15 7.74 7.37
C VAL A 90 -11.06 8.06 6.19
N THR A 91 -12.24 8.60 6.50
CA THR A 91 -12.91 9.53 5.58
C THR A 91 -12.10 10.81 5.56
N ASP A 92 -11.18 10.94 4.62
CA ASP A 92 -10.83 12.25 4.07
C ASP A 92 -10.45 12.09 2.59
N PRO A 93 -11.33 12.44 1.64
CA PRO A 93 -10.92 12.56 0.24
C PRO A 93 -9.86 13.66 0.11
N PRO A 94 -8.92 13.57 -0.86
CA PRO A 94 -7.89 14.58 -1.03
C PRO A 94 -8.55 15.94 -1.22
N ALA A 95 -8.27 16.85 -0.28
CA ALA A 95 -8.75 18.22 -0.29
C ALA A 95 -8.45 18.86 -1.66
N GLN A 96 -9.49 19.01 -2.46
CA GLN A 96 -9.47 19.79 -3.69
C GLN A 96 -9.25 21.25 -3.28
N PRO A 97 -8.16 21.93 -3.68
CA PRO A 97 -8.00 23.33 -3.37
C PRO A 97 -8.91 24.16 -4.29
N ARG A 98 -9.97 24.69 -3.68
CA ARG A 98 -10.53 26.05 -3.86
C ARG A 98 -11.11 26.44 -5.23
N LEU A 99 -12.42 26.70 -5.21
CA LEU A 99 -13.03 27.96 -5.66
C LEU A 99 -14.48 28.09 -5.13
N PRO A 100 -15.15 29.25 -5.23
CA PRO A 100 -14.97 30.51 -4.49
C PRO A 100 -16.10 30.75 -3.46
N LYS A 101 -15.90 31.66 -2.50
CA LYS A 101 -17.02 32.38 -1.87
C LYS A 101 -16.82 33.87 -2.11
N PRO A 102 -17.70 34.55 -2.88
CA PRO A 102 -17.73 36.00 -2.89
C PRO A 102 -18.49 36.45 -1.65
N ARG A 103 -17.79 36.96 -0.64
CA ARG A 103 -18.45 37.81 0.36
C ARG A 103 -17.47 38.77 1.01
N SER A 104 -17.57 40.02 0.60
CA SER A 104 -17.40 41.24 1.38
C SER A 104 -18.11 42.27 0.49
N GLU A 105 -19.35 42.69 0.72
CA GLU A 105 -19.96 43.30 1.90
C GLU A 105 -19.04 44.34 2.56
N GLY A 106 -19.40 45.62 2.35
CA GLY A 106 -18.67 46.85 2.69
C GLY A 106 -18.65 47.74 1.44
N ASP A 107 -19.30 48.89 1.33
CA ASP A 107 -19.79 49.85 2.32
C ASP A 107 -20.82 50.77 1.59
N PRO A 108 -21.83 51.36 2.24
CA PRO A 108 -22.78 52.26 1.61
C PRO A 108 -22.28 53.71 1.68
N ARG A 109 -22.29 54.42 0.55
CA ARG A 109 -22.40 55.89 0.50
C ARG A 109 -23.18 56.34 -0.72
#